data_AF-A0A954QFC7-F1
#
_entry.id   AF-A0A954QFC7-F1
#
_cell.length_a   1.000
_cell.length_b   1.000
_cell.length_c   1.000
_cell.angle_alpha   90.00
_cell.angle_beta   90.00
_cell.angle_gamma   90.00
#
_symmetry.space_group_name_H-M   'P 1'
#
loop_
_entity.id
_entity.type
_entity.pdbx_description
1 polymer ?
#
loop_
_entity_poly.entity_id
_entity_poly.type
_entity_poly.pdbx_seq_one_letter_code
_entity_poly.pdbx_strand_id
1 'polypeptide(L)'
;MLIFFALLAFATFSIRAAAGEGAGGKRRRSYQQVARQFSGRFTTGGWFSQPVVRFRYGDTFATVTEATLRTPHPVRCTQFRIKWPDSRFTAEMFSRGAQTHPIAARTLNHVETVDADFDARMTVLGTNQVEANRLLSDGVRWQIIRLVELVRDHDLYISIAGGHITIHTPKLLRSFEALKIFIEQGVALYDQAMITRAVGIVFVENGEATTLEHVICKICGEEIAGHEMVYCQRCKTPHHGDCWQYAGSCSVYGCLEKSFRRPQAATPTIEPHVDLARDQSLANGKKGLSS
;
A
#
# COMPACT_ATOMS: atom_id res chain seq x y z
N MET A 1 34.19 -50.97 -3.35
CA MET A 1 33.15 -50.45 -2.43
C MET A 1 32.97 -48.92 -2.50
N LEU A 2 34.02 -48.11 -2.42
CA LEU A 2 33.94 -46.62 -2.48
C LEU A 2 33.21 -46.06 -3.72
N ILE A 3 33.47 -46.60 -4.91
CA ILE A 3 32.82 -46.15 -6.16
C ILE A 3 31.30 -46.38 -6.10
N PHE A 4 30.86 -47.50 -5.53
CA PHE A 4 29.44 -47.81 -5.39
C PHE A 4 28.75 -46.81 -4.45
N PHE A 5 29.36 -46.47 -3.31
CA PHE A 5 28.83 -45.44 -2.41
C PHE A 5 28.80 -44.05 -3.06
N ALA A 6 29.83 -43.67 -3.83
CA ALA A 6 29.85 -42.41 -4.56
C ALA A 6 28.73 -42.33 -5.62
N LEU A 7 28.49 -43.42 -6.36
CA LEU A 7 27.41 -43.50 -7.33
C LEU A 7 26.02 -43.48 -6.67
N LEU A 8 25.87 -44.12 -5.50
CA LEU A 8 24.62 -44.12 -4.75
C LEU A 8 24.32 -42.73 -4.14
N ALA A 9 25.36 -42.05 -3.65
CA ALA A 9 25.26 -40.66 -3.19
C ALA A 9 24.93 -39.71 -4.35
N PHE A 10 25.54 -39.90 -5.53
CA PHE A 10 25.25 -39.10 -6.71
C PHE A 10 23.83 -39.35 -7.24
N ALA A 11 23.40 -40.61 -7.34
CA ALA A 11 22.05 -40.96 -7.79
C ALA A 11 20.97 -40.43 -6.84
N THR A 12 21.17 -40.53 -5.52
CA THR A 12 20.25 -39.97 -4.53
C THR A 12 20.23 -38.43 -4.58
N PHE A 13 21.38 -37.80 -4.83
CA PHE A 13 21.46 -36.36 -5.08
C PHE A 13 20.72 -35.94 -6.36
N SER A 14 20.90 -36.66 -7.47
CA SER A 14 20.22 -36.40 -8.74
C SER A 14 18.70 -36.58 -8.67
N ILE A 15 18.22 -37.64 -8.00
CA ILE A 15 16.78 -37.88 -7.84
C ILE A 15 16.14 -36.79 -6.96
N ARG A 16 16.81 -36.36 -5.88
CA ARG A 16 16.34 -35.24 -5.05
C ARG A 16 16.38 -33.89 -5.78
N ALA A 17 17.37 -33.68 -6.64
CA ALA A 17 17.44 -32.50 -7.49
C ALA A 17 16.25 -32.45 -8.49
N ALA A 18 15.93 -33.57 -9.13
CA ALA A 18 14.81 -33.67 -10.08
C ALA A 18 13.43 -33.51 -9.42
N ALA A 19 13.22 -34.08 -8.21
CA ALA A 19 11.96 -33.93 -7.48
C ALA A 19 11.73 -32.48 -6.98
N GLY A 20 12.79 -31.69 -6.81
CA GLY A 20 12.71 -30.27 -6.45
C GLY A 20 12.24 -29.34 -7.58
N GLU A 21 12.31 -29.77 -8.84
CA GLU A 21 12.01 -28.92 -10.00
C GLU A 21 10.52 -28.56 -10.11
N GLY A 22 9.62 -29.46 -9.71
CA GLY A 22 8.17 -29.25 -9.85
C GLY A 22 7.62 -28.08 -9.02
N ALA A 23 8.06 -27.96 -7.77
CA ALA A 23 7.64 -26.87 -6.88
C ALA A 23 8.34 -25.54 -7.24
N GLY A 24 9.61 -25.59 -7.64
CA GLY A 24 10.36 -24.42 -8.09
C GLY A 24 9.82 -23.81 -9.38
N GLY A 25 9.36 -24.66 -10.32
CA GLY A 25 8.85 -24.23 -11.63
C GLY A 25 7.57 -23.39 -11.57
N LYS A 26 6.57 -23.80 -10.77
CA LYS A 26 5.32 -23.01 -10.59
C LYS A 26 5.63 -21.61 -10.04
N ARG A 27 6.46 -21.55 -8.99
CA ARG A 27 6.87 -20.31 -8.34
C ARG A 27 7.63 -19.37 -9.29
N ARG A 28 8.61 -19.90 -10.04
CA ARG A 28 9.38 -19.14 -11.03
C ARG A 28 8.46 -18.54 -12.11
N ARG A 29 7.48 -19.32 -12.58
CA ARG A 29 6.47 -18.83 -13.55
C ARG A 29 5.66 -17.68 -12.98
N SER A 30 5.23 -17.74 -11.72
CA SER A 30 4.46 -16.65 -11.10
C SER A 30 5.27 -15.35 -10.99
N TYR A 31 6.53 -15.40 -10.56
CA TYR A 31 7.41 -14.21 -10.55
C TYR A 31 7.66 -13.67 -11.97
N GLN A 32 7.83 -14.55 -12.96
CA GLN A 32 7.98 -14.13 -14.35
C GLN A 32 6.71 -13.45 -14.91
N GLN A 33 5.52 -13.96 -14.57
CA GLN A 33 4.25 -13.35 -14.95
C GLN A 33 4.08 -11.97 -14.32
N VAL A 34 4.41 -11.82 -13.03
CA VAL A 34 4.44 -10.51 -12.36
C VAL A 34 5.42 -9.55 -13.05
N ALA A 35 6.63 -9.99 -13.38
CA ALA A 35 7.57 -9.13 -14.10
C ALA A 35 6.99 -8.64 -15.42
N ARG A 36 6.28 -9.48 -16.17
CA ARG A 36 5.59 -9.05 -17.40
C ARG A 36 4.48 -8.04 -17.10
N GLN A 37 3.62 -8.33 -16.12
CA GLN A 37 2.49 -7.47 -15.73
C GLN A 37 2.95 -6.06 -15.35
N PHE A 38 4.03 -5.95 -14.58
CA PHE A 38 4.55 -4.67 -14.09
C PHE A 38 5.66 -4.09 -14.99
N SER A 39 5.84 -4.61 -16.22
CA SER A 39 6.91 -4.20 -17.14
C SER A 39 8.30 -4.18 -16.49
N GLY A 40 8.56 -5.14 -15.62
CA GLY A 40 9.78 -5.31 -14.85
C GLY A 40 10.72 -6.37 -15.42
N ARG A 41 11.86 -6.51 -14.74
CA ARG A 41 12.88 -7.54 -15.01
C ARG A 41 12.81 -8.62 -13.94
N PHE A 42 12.65 -9.86 -14.40
CA PHE A 42 12.79 -11.04 -13.56
C PHE A 42 14.24 -11.53 -13.59
N THR A 43 14.83 -11.74 -12.41
CA THR A 43 16.12 -12.40 -12.24
C THR A 43 15.90 -13.74 -11.57
N THR A 44 16.34 -14.80 -12.25
CA THR A 44 16.27 -16.14 -11.67
C THR A 44 17.29 -16.24 -10.55
N GLY A 45 16.85 -16.62 -9.36
CA GLY A 45 17.76 -16.96 -8.28
C GLY A 45 18.58 -18.20 -8.65
N GLY A 46 19.89 -18.17 -8.43
CA GLY A 46 20.77 -19.34 -8.49
C GLY A 46 20.60 -20.22 -7.25
N TRP A 47 21.51 -21.17 -7.03
CA TRP A 47 21.46 -22.06 -5.86
C TRP A 47 21.31 -21.27 -4.54
N PHE A 48 22.06 -20.17 -4.41
CA PHE A 48 22.09 -19.36 -3.19
C PHE A 48 21.33 -18.03 -3.28
N SER A 49 20.67 -17.73 -4.40
CA SER A 49 19.91 -16.49 -4.53
C SER A 49 18.42 -16.76 -4.73
N GLN A 50 17.61 -15.85 -4.22
CA GLN A 50 16.15 -15.94 -4.31
C GLN A 50 15.68 -15.30 -5.63
N PRO A 51 14.51 -15.68 -6.16
CA PRO A 51 13.93 -14.98 -7.30
C PRO A 51 13.71 -13.50 -6.96
N VAL A 52 13.99 -12.63 -7.93
CA VAL A 52 13.80 -11.18 -7.78
C VAL A 52 13.04 -10.64 -8.98
N VAL A 53 11.98 -9.88 -8.71
CA VAL A 53 11.33 -9.02 -9.71
C VAL A 53 11.64 -7.58 -9.35
N ARG A 54 12.21 -6.84 -10.30
CA ARG A 54 12.46 -5.40 -10.16
C ARG A 54 11.69 -4.66 -11.24
N PHE A 55 10.90 -3.66 -10.87
CA PHE A 55 10.15 -2.85 -11.82
C PHE A 55 10.23 -1.37 -11.46
N ARG A 56 10.03 -0.50 -12.45
CA ARG A 56 10.03 0.94 -12.25
C ARG A 56 8.66 1.38 -11.73
N TYR A 57 8.66 2.28 -10.77
CA TYR A 57 7.44 2.90 -10.25
C TYR A 57 7.69 4.39 -10.04
N GLY A 58 7.08 5.24 -10.89
CA GLY A 58 7.41 6.67 -10.95
C GLY A 58 8.90 6.92 -11.28
N ASP A 59 9.57 7.63 -10.39
CA ASP A 59 11.01 7.95 -10.43
C ASP A 59 11.88 6.93 -9.65
N THR A 60 11.26 5.92 -9.03
CA THR A 60 11.93 4.94 -8.19
C THR A 60 11.80 3.52 -8.74
N PHE A 61 12.39 2.55 -8.04
CA PHE A 61 12.29 1.13 -8.32
C PHE A 61 11.70 0.39 -7.13
N ALA A 62 10.75 -0.48 -7.43
CA ALA A 62 10.24 -1.47 -6.50
C ALA A 62 10.89 -2.83 -6.79
N THR A 63 11.08 -3.61 -5.74
CA THR A 63 11.64 -4.95 -5.79
C THR A 63 10.77 -5.91 -5.00
N VAL A 64 10.50 -7.08 -5.58
CA VAL A 64 9.77 -8.17 -4.94
C VAL A 64 10.66 -9.40 -4.94
N THR A 65 10.87 -10.00 -3.78
CA THR A 65 11.74 -11.16 -3.63
C THR A 65 11.28 -12.07 -2.50
N GLU A 66 11.87 -13.24 -2.40
CA GLU A 66 11.76 -14.05 -1.20
C GLU A 66 12.90 -13.67 -0.26
N ALA A 67 12.59 -13.43 1.00
CA ALA A 67 13.58 -13.11 2.02
C ALA A 67 13.49 -14.09 3.19
N THR A 68 14.45 -14.04 4.10
CA THR A 68 14.39 -14.76 5.37
C THR A 68 14.37 -13.73 6.48
N LEU A 69 13.29 -13.70 7.26
CA LEU A 69 13.18 -12.84 8.42
C LEU A 69 14.17 -13.30 9.50
N ARG A 70 14.88 -12.35 10.10
CA ARG A 70 15.84 -12.60 11.18
C ARG A 70 15.10 -12.66 12.53
N THR A 71 14.42 -13.77 12.74
CA THR A 71 13.74 -14.13 13.98
C THR A 71 14.49 -15.30 14.65
N PRO A 72 14.24 -15.60 15.95
CA PRO A 72 14.85 -16.76 16.61
C PRO A 72 14.66 -18.07 15.82
N HIS A 73 13.52 -18.18 15.13
CA HIS A 73 13.26 -19.22 14.13
C HIS A 73 13.15 -18.57 12.75
N PRO A 74 14.15 -18.68 11.87
CA PRO A 74 14.14 -18.02 10.57
C PRO A 74 12.95 -18.45 9.71
N VAL A 75 12.11 -17.49 9.30
CA VAL A 75 10.94 -17.74 8.44
C VAL A 75 11.18 -17.18 7.05
N ARG A 76 10.90 -17.98 6.02
CA ARG A 76 10.93 -17.53 4.62
C ARG A 76 9.67 -16.72 4.31
N CYS A 77 9.86 -15.51 3.83
CA CYS A 77 8.79 -14.55 3.60
C CYS A 77 8.82 -14.04 2.15
N THR A 78 7.71 -13.45 1.71
CA THR A 78 7.69 -12.60 0.51
C THR A 78 7.94 -11.17 0.95
N GLN A 79 8.85 -10.49 0.27
CA GLN A 79 9.26 -9.13 0.59
C GLN A 79 8.97 -8.22 -0.60
N PHE A 80 8.24 -7.14 -0.35
CA PHE A 80 8.15 -5.97 -1.22
C PHE A 80 9.05 -4.87 -0.66
N ARG A 81 9.84 -4.21 -1.51
CA ARG A 81 10.73 -3.13 -1.10
C ARG A 81 10.74 -2.02 -2.15
N ILE A 82 10.62 -0.77 -1.71
CA ILE A 82 10.67 0.41 -2.56
C ILE A 82 11.51 1.50 -1.88
N LYS A 83 12.21 2.33 -2.66
CA LYS A 83 13.02 3.42 -2.11
C LYS A 83 12.13 4.43 -1.40
N TRP A 84 12.55 4.88 -0.24
CA TRP A 84 11.93 5.93 0.56
C TRP A 84 12.87 7.15 0.57
N PRO A 85 12.36 8.37 0.33
CA PRO A 85 13.23 9.52 0.11
C PRO A 85 13.96 10.02 1.37
N ASP A 86 13.44 9.77 2.58
CA ASP A 86 14.13 10.14 3.82
C ASP A 86 14.84 8.94 4.44
N SER A 87 16.17 8.95 4.43
CA SER A 87 16.95 7.86 5.01
C SER A 87 17.03 7.89 6.53
N ARG A 88 16.68 9.02 7.17
CA ARG A 88 16.78 9.22 8.62
C ARG A 88 15.51 8.80 9.35
N PHE A 89 14.37 8.96 8.69
CA PHE A 89 13.09 8.51 9.25
C PHE A 89 13.09 6.99 9.44
N THR A 90 12.84 6.56 10.67
CA THR A 90 12.75 5.14 11.02
C THR A 90 11.44 4.84 11.73
N ALA A 91 10.68 3.91 11.18
CA ALA A 91 9.46 3.39 11.78
C ALA A 91 9.30 1.90 11.48
N GLU A 92 8.72 1.17 12.42
CA GLU A 92 8.35 -0.23 12.27
C GLU A 92 6.88 -0.38 12.65
N MET A 93 6.14 -1.17 11.89
CA MET A 93 4.73 -1.44 12.12
C MET A 93 4.50 -2.94 11.97
N PHE A 94 3.80 -3.53 12.91
CA PHE A 94 3.45 -4.95 12.85
C PHE A 94 2.10 -5.21 13.47
N SER A 95 1.43 -6.24 12.98
CA SER A 95 0.15 -6.66 13.52
C SER A 95 0.30 -7.10 14.99
N ARG A 96 -0.67 -6.74 15.82
CA ARG A 96 -0.68 -7.11 17.24
C ARG A 96 -0.85 -8.62 17.36
N GLY A 97 0.00 -9.25 18.16
CA GLY A 97 0.05 -10.71 18.28
C GLY A 97 0.93 -11.41 17.25
N ALA A 98 1.60 -10.66 16.37
CA ALA A 98 2.56 -11.24 15.45
C ALA A 98 3.67 -11.97 16.22
N GLN A 99 4.02 -13.19 15.82
CA GLN A 99 5.07 -13.96 16.50
C GLN A 99 6.47 -13.55 16.02
N THR A 100 6.54 -12.98 14.81
CA THR A 100 7.79 -12.62 14.17
C THR A 100 8.08 -11.14 14.36
N HIS A 101 8.73 -10.78 15.47
CA HIS A 101 9.32 -9.46 15.64
C HIS A 101 10.80 -9.48 15.26
N PRO A 102 11.25 -8.65 14.30
CA PRO A 102 12.66 -8.48 14.05
C PRO A 102 13.34 -7.83 15.26
N ILE A 103 14.59 -8.23 15.50
CA ILE A 103 15.41 -7.84 16.66
C ILE A 103 15.76 -6.32 16.66
N ALA A 104 15.46 -5.60 15.58
CA ALA A 104 15.94 -4.24 15.32
C ALA A 104 15.34 -3.13 16.20
N ALA A 105 14.27 -3.42 16.97
CA ALA A 105 13.46 -2.41 17.65
C ALA A 105 14.07 -1.75 18.92
N ARG A 106 15.33 -2.02 19.30
CA ARG A 106 15.86 -1.57 20.61
C ARG A 106 15.93 -0.04 20.80
N THR A 107 15.86 0.74 19.74
CA THR A 107 15.95 2.22 19.81
C THR A 107 14.66 2.93 19.42
N LEU A 108 13.57 2.20 19.18
CA LEU A 108 12.31 2.79 18.74
C LEU A 108 11.33 2.91 19.91
N ASN A 109 10.59 4.01 19.95
CA ASN A 109 9.57 4.26 20.95
C ASN A 109 8.21 3.82 20.42
N HIS A 110 7.32 3.39 21.32
CA HIS A 110 5.94 3.12 20.96
C HIS A 110 5.25 4.41 20.48
N VAL A 111 4.49 4.29 19.39
CA VAL A 111 3.73 5.38 18.80
C VAL A 111 2.25 5.09 18.97
N GLU A 112 1.58 5.90 19.77
CA GLU A 112 0.10 5.91 19.86
C GLU A 112 -0.47 6.75 18.73
N THR A 113 -1.41 6.17 17.97
CA THR A 113 -2.11 6.91 16.92
C THR A 113 -3.39 7.53 17.50
N VAL A 114 -4.06 8.35 16.69
CA VAL A 114 -5.38 8.91 17.07
C VAL A 114 -6.53 7.93 16.82
N ASP A 115 -6.23 6.76 16.25
CA ASP A 115 -7.22 5.77 15.81
C ASP A 115 -7.11 4.51 16.68
N ALA A 116 -8.01 4.41 17.66
CA ALA A 116 -8.02 3.31 18.63
C ALA A 116 -8.25 1.94 17.98
N ASP A 117 -9.01 1.87 16.88
CA ASP A 117 -9.25 0.61 16.16
C ASP A 117 -8.00 0.15 15.42
N PHE A 118 -7.25 1.09 14.86
CA PHE A 118 -5.95 0.81 14.27
C PHE A 118 -4.95 0.34 15.33
N ASP A 119 -4.85 1.05 16.46
CA ASP A 119 -3.94 0.71 17.55
C ASP A 119 -4.29 -0.64 18.20
N ALA A 120 -5.57 -1.04 18.21
CA ALA A 120 -5.99 -2.36 18.67
C ALA A 120 -5.45 -3.50 17.78
N ARG A 121 -5.20 -3.23 16.49
CA ARG A 121 -4.78 -4.23 15.49
C ARG A 121 -3.29 -4.17 15.15
N MET A 122 -2.67 -3.01 15.35
CA MET A 122 -1.29 -2.74 14.95
C MET A 122 -0.49 -2.23 16.15
N THR A 123 0.80 -2.52 16.15
CA THR A 123 1.79 -1.87 16.99
C THR A 123 2.67 -1.03 16.09
N VAL A 124 2.87 0.23 16.47
CA VAL A 124 3.72 1.17 15.74
C VAL A 124 4.88 1.56 16.64
N LEU A 125 6.08 1.46 16.11
CA LEU A 125 7.30 1.92 16.73
C LEU A 125 7.97 2.96 15.84
N GLY A 126 8.56 4.00 16.41
CA GLY A 126 9.22 5.05 15.64
C GLY A 126 10.27 5.82 16.42
N THR A 127 11.16 6.50 15.69
CA THR A 127 12.14 7.42 16.31
C THR A 127 11.53 8.77 16.69
N ASN A 128 10.43 9.16 16.04
CA ASN A 128 9.75 10.44 16.24
C ASN A 128 8.23 10.26 16.17
N GLN A 129 7.54 10.50 17.28
CA GLN A 129 6.08 10.38 17.41
C GLN A 129 5.32 11.23 16.39
N VAL A 130 5.72 12.49 16.24
CA VAL A 130 5.02 13.47 15.40
C VAL A 130 5.14 13.10 13.93
N GLU A 131 6.34 12.72 13.49
CA GLU A 131 6.56 12.27 12.10
C GLU A 131 5.86 10.95 11.80
N ALA A 132 5.86 10.00 12.75
CA ALA A 132 5.14 8.74 12.60
C ALA A 132 3.62 8.97 12.49
N ASN A 133 3.04 9.81 13.33
CA ASN A 133 1.62 10.15 13.26
C ASN A 133 1.25 10.90 11.96
N ARG A 134 2.13 11.77 11.47
CA ARG A 134 1.94 12.43 10.18
C ARG A 134 1.98 11.45 9.01
N LEU A 135 2.89 10.48 9.05
CA LEU A 135 2.95 9.41 8.06
C LEU A 135 1.66 8.58 8.08
N LEU A 136 1.17 8.25 9.27
CA LEU A 136 0.00 7.39 9.48
C LEU A 136 -1.32 8.16 9.29
N SER A 137 -1.53 8.80 8.13
CA SER A 137 -2.84 9.35 7.77
C SER A 137 -3.90 8.24 7.63
N ASP A 138 -5.18 8.62 7.54
CA ASP A 138 -6.28 7.66 7.29
C ASP A 138 -6.02 6.77 6.08
N GLY A 139 -5.55 7.36 4.98
CA GLY A 139 -5.22 6.63 3.77
C GLY A 139 -4.11 5.59 3.98
N VAL A 140 -3.08 5.92 4.76
CA VAL A 140 -2.00 4.98 5.09
C VAL A 140 -2.50 3.89 6.03
N ARG A 141 -3.24 4.23 7.09
CA ARG A 141 -3.83 3.26 8.02
C ARG A 141 -4.72 2.26 7.28
N TRP A 142 -5.59 2.75 6.41
CA TRP A 142 -6.50 1.91 5.61
C TRP A 142 -5.74 0.91 4.72
N GLN A 143 -4.68 1.37 4.03
CA GLN A 143 -3.85 0.46 3.20
C GLN A 143 -3.12 -0.60 4.02
N ILE A 144 -2.64 -0.23 5.22
CA ILE A 144 -2.02 -1.18 6.15
C ILE A 144 -3.03 -2.25 6.56
N ILE A 145 -4.25 -1.86 6.97
CA ILE A 145 -5.29 -2.84 7.35
C ILE A 145 -5.63 -3.77 6.19
N ARG A 146 -5.72 -3.25 4.96
CA ARG A 146 -5.96 -4.08 3.77
C ARG A 146 -4.83 -5.06 3.49
N LEU A 147 -3.58 -4.68 3.76
CA LEU A 147 -2.44 -5.62 3.73
C LEU A 147 -2.54 -6.70 4.80
N VAL A 148 -3.01 -6.36 6.01
CA VAL A 148 -3.22 -7.35 7.09
C VAL A 148 -4.26 -8.39 6.66
N GLU A 149 -5.39 -7.95 6.09
CA GLU A 149 -6.46 -8.82 5.61
C GLU A 149 -6.00 -9.78 4.50
N LEU A 150 -5.08 -9.33 3.64
CA LEU A 150 -4.49 -10.17 2.60
C LEU A 150 -3.69 -11.35 3.18
N VAL A 151 -3.04 -11.16 4.33
CA VAL A 151 -2.13 -12.15 4.93
C VAL A 151 -2.87 -13.17 5.81
N ARG A 152 -4.11 -12.88 6.22
CA ARG A 152 -5.03 -13.69 7.05
C ARG A 152 -4.54 -14.10 8.45
N ASP A 153 -3.24 -14.22 8.67
CA ASP A 153 -2.64 -14.75 9.91
C ASP A 153 -1.95 -13.66 10.76
N HIS A 154 -2.27 -12.38 10.55
CA HIS A 154 -1.84 -11.27 11.42
C HIS A 154 -0.32 -11.16 11.71
N ASP A 155 0.53 -11.60 10.78
CA ASP A 155 1.99 -11.54 10.93
C ASP A 155 2.60 -10.55 9.92
N LEU A 156 1.84 -9.53 9.52
CA LEU A 156 2.33 -8.47 8.64
C LEU A 156 3.41 -7.66 9.38
N TYR A 157 4.54 -7.44 8.70
CA TYR A 157 5.59 -6.55 9.17
C TYR A 157 5.94 -5.53 8.10
N ILE A 158 5.96 -4.26 8.47
CA ILE A 158 6.32 -3.13 7.62
C ILE A 158 7.45 -2.37 8.32
N SER A 159 8.51 -2.06 7.60
CA SER A 159 9.57 -1.18 8.10
C SER A 159 9.87 -0.06 7.12
N ILE A 160 10.14 1.11 7.66
CA ILE A 160 10.65 2.26 6.94
C ILE A 160 11.98 2.58 7.58
N ALA A 161 13.08 2.27 6.90
CA ALA A 161 14.43 2.46 7.44
C ALA A 161 15.46 2.49 6.31
N GLY A 162 16.55 3.22 6.50
CA GLY A 162 17.68 3.23 5.55
C GLY A 162 17.26 3.62 4.14
N GLY A 163 16.30 4.55 4.02
CA GLY A 163 15.80 5.05 2.74
C GLY A 163 14.99 4.02 1.95
N HIS A 164 14.30 3.09 2.62
CA HIS A 164 13.39 2.15 1.99
C HIS A 164 12.13 1.92 2.84
N ILE A 165 11.00 1.71 2.17
CA ILE A 165 9.86 0.99 2.75
C ILE A 165 10.02 -0.48 2.39
N THR A 166 9.88 -1.36 3.38
CA THR A 166 9.90 -2.82 3.21
C THR A 166 8.64 -3.40 3.84
N ILE A 167 7.96 -4.28 3.11
CA ILE A 167 6.77 -5.00 3.57
C ILE A 167 7.09 -6.48 3.48
N HIS A 168 6.94 -7.20 4.59
CA HIS A 168 7.13 -8.64 4.68
C HIS A 168 5.80 -9.33 4.95
N THR A 169 5.54 -10.38 4.17
CA THR A 169 4.51 -11.36 4.50
C THR A 169 5.20 -12.64 4.97
N PRO A 170 4.84 -13.18 6.14
CA PRO A 170 5.49 -14.36 6.75
C PRO A 170 5.33 -15.63 5.90
N LYS A 171 4.44 -15.60 4.91
CA LYS A 171 4.19 -16.67 3.94
C LYS A 171 4.86 -16.37 2.60
N LEU A 172 5.34 -17.45 1.96
CA LEU A 172 5.77 -17.41 0.57
C LEU A 172 4.55 -17.38 -0.35
N LEU A 173 4.35 -16.27 -1.07
CA LEU A 173 3.31 -16.12 -2.07
C LEU A 173 3.76 -16.82 -3.35
N ARG A 174 3.13 -17.96 -3.64
CA ARG A 174 3.54 -18.85 -4.73
C ARG A 174 2.71 -18.70 -5.99
N SER A 175 1.52 -18.12 -5.90
CA SER A 175 0.63 -17.90 -7.05
C SER A 175 0.84 -16.50 -7.63
N PHE A 176 0.59 -16.39 -8.93
CA PHE A 176 0.62 -15.11 -9.64
C PHE A 176 -0.36 -14.11 -9.02
N GLU A 177 -1.60 -14.54 -8.77
CA GLU A 177 -2.65 -13.67 -8.23
C GLU A 177 -2.30 -13.11 -6.86
N ALA A 178 -1.79 -13.95 -5.94
CA ALA A 178 -1.41 -13.49 -4.61
C ALA A 178 -0.24 -12.49 -4.67
N LEU A 179 0.77 -12.76 -5.51
CA LEU A 179 1.88 -11.83 -5.71
C LEU A 179 1.41 -10.51 -6.34
N LYS A 180 0.52 -10.57 -7.34
CA LYS A 180 -0.04 -9.39 -7.99
C LYS A 180 -0.78 -8.51 -6.97
N ILE A 181 -1.71 -9.07 -6.21
CA ILE A 181 -2.47 -8.33 -5.19
C ILE A 181 -1.51 -7.73 -4.16
N PHE A 182 -0.53 -8.51 -3.67
CA PHE A 182 0.45 -8.02 -2.70
C PHE A 182 1.25 -6.82 -3.23
N ILE A 183 1.66 -6.86 -4.50
CA ILE A 183 2.39 -5.75 -5.13
C ILE A 183 1.51 -4.53 -5.32
N GLU A 184 0.26 -4.72 -5.77
CA GLU A 184 -0.70 -3.62 -5.93
C GLU A 184 -0.97 -2.93 -4.59
N GLN A 185 -1.11 -3.68 -3.49
CA GLN A 185 -1.27 -3.11 -2.15
C GLN A 185 0.01 -2.42 -1.64
N GLY A 186 1.19 -3.01 -1.88
CA GLY A 186 2.46 -2.40 -1.49
C GLY A 186 2.74 -1.07 -2.20
N VAL A 187 2.38 -0.99 -3.47
CA VAL A 187 2.42 0.25 -4.26
C VAL A 187 1.40 1.27 -3.76
N ALA A 188 0.15 0.85 -3.53
CA ALA A 188 -0.88 1.75 -3.02
C ALA A 188 -0.54 2.33 -1.64
N LEU A 189 0.05 1.52 -0.74
CA LEU A 189 0.59 2.00 0.54
C LEU A 189 1.68 3.06 0.32
N TYR A 190 2.62 2.81 -0.59
CA TYR A 190 3.68 3.77 -0.91
C TYR A 190 3.11 5.11 -1.41
N ASP A 191 2.12 5.07 -2.31
CA ASP A 191 1.49 6.30 -2.81
C ASP A 191 0.85 7.12 -1.68
N GLN A 192 0.07 6.46 -0.80
CA GLN A 192 -0.55 7.13 0.34
C GLN A 192 0.50 7.73 1.29
N ALA A 193 1.58 6.98 1.55
CA ALA A 193 2.69 7.46 2.37
C ALA A 193 3.46 8.62 1.72
N MET A 194 3.52 8.68 0.38
CA MET A 194 4.13 9.80 -0.32
C MET A 194 3.25 11.06 -0.31
N ILE A 195 1.93 10.89 -0.34
CA ILE A 195 0.98 12.01 -0.22
C ILE A 195 1.17 12.73 1.11
N THR A 196 1.31 12.03 2.24
CA THR A 196 1.50 12.67 3.56
C THR A 196 2.78 13.51 3.66
N ARG A 197 3.73 13.27 2.75
CA ARG A 197 5.00 14.00 2.65
C ARG A 197 4.99 15.16 1.68
N ALA A 198 4.19 15.09 0.62
CA ALA A 198 4.05 16.19 -0.34
C ALA A 198 3.45 17.46 0.29
N VAL A 199 2.94 17.32 1.51
CA VAL A 199 2.15 18.32 2.21
C VAL A 199 3.05 19.15 3.11
N GLY A 200 3.76 20.13 2.54
CA GLY A 200 4.12 21.37 3.27
C GLY A 200 2.95 22.35 3.40
N ILE A 201 1.78 21.96 2.87
CA ILE A 201 0.54 22.72 2.91
C ILE A 201 -0.24 22.19 4.11
N VAL A 202 -0.20 22.88 5.24
CA VAL A 202 -1.11 22.54 6.35
C VAL A 202 -2.54 22.62 5.79
N PHE A 203 -3.19 21.48 5.62
CA PHE A 203 -4.63 21.47 5.37
C PHE A 203 -5.25 21.98 6.65
N VAL A 204 -5.62 23.25 6.65
CA VAL A 204 -6.48 23.79 7.70
C VAL A 204 -7.79 23.02 7.52
N GLU A 205 -8.11 22.15 8.48
CA GLU A 205 -9.39 21.42 8.57
C GLU A 205 -10.53 22.40 8.84
N ASN A 206 -10.75 23.35 7.93
CA ASN A 206 -12.04 23.97 7.78
C ASN A 206 -12.78 23.01 6.85
N GLY A 207 -13.79 22.31 7.35
CA GLY A 207 -14.62 21.33 6.62
C GLY A 207 -15.40 21.90 5.43
N GLU A 208 -14.93 22.98 4.85
CA GLU A 208 -15.40 23.57 3.61
C GLU A 208 -14.63 22.91 2.46
N ALA A 209 -15.37 22.31 1.53
CA ALA A 209 -14.81 21.81 0.29
C ALA A 209 -14.07 22.95 -0.39
N THR A 210 -12.74 22.95 -0.32
CA THR A 210 -11.94 23.99 -0.96
C THR A 210 -12.13 23.81 -2.46
N THR A 211 -12.75 24.80 -3.09
CA THR A 211 -12.82 24.90 -4.54
C THR A 211 -11.39 24.80 -5.05
N LEU A 212 -11.12 23.80 -5.89
CA LEU A 212 -9.88 23.68 -6.64
C LEU A 212 -9.87 24.83 -7.66
N GLU A 213 -9.57 26.03 -7.19
CA GLU A 213 -9.41 27.21 -8.03
C GLU A 213 -8.06 27.09 -8.76
N HIS A 214 -8.04 27.41 -10.06
CA HIS A 214 -6.84 27.40 -10.90
C HIS A 214 -6.26 26.02 -11.25
N VAL A 215 -7.10 25.06 -11.62
CA VAL A 215 -6.62 23.79 -12.19
C VAL A 215 -6.11 24.00 -13.62
N ILE A 216 -4.81 23.77 -13.87
CA ILE A 216 -4.21 23.98 -15.20
C ILE A 216 -4.08 22.66 -15.98
N CYS A 217 -4.58 22.65 -17.22
CA CYS A 217 -4.42 21.52 -18.14
C CYS A 217 -2.96 21.42 -18.62
N LYS A 218 -2.35 20.23 -18.47
CA LYS A 218 -0.96 20.00 -18.88
C LYS A 218 -0.76 19.81 -20.39
N ILE A 219 -1.82 19.92 -21.20
CA ILE A 219 -1.75 19.84 -22.67
C ILE A 219 -1.69 21.25 -23.27
N CYS A 220 -2.68 22.10 -23.02
CA CYS A 220 -2.71 23.47 -23.55
C CYS A 220 -2.07 24.51 -22.62
N GLY A 221 -1.91 24.21 -21.33
CA GLY A 221 -1.39 25.17 -20.34
C GLY A 221 -2.43 26.16 -19.82
N GLU A 222 -3.69 26.05 -20.23
CA GLU A 222 -4.79 26.91 -19.81
C GLU A 222 -5.51 26.36 -18.58
N GLU A 223 -6.21 27.25 -17.87
CA GLU A 223 -7.07 26.89 -16.76
C GLU A 223 -8.29 26.07 -17.23
N ILE A 224 -8.66 25.05 -16.46
CA ILE A 224 -9.82 24.21 -16.68
C ILE A 224 -11.00 24.83 -15.95
N ALA A 225 -11.67 25.76 -16.62
CA ALA A 225 -12.91 26.34 -16.12
C ALA A 225 -14.11 25.46 -16.52
N GLY A 226 -14.99 25.12 -15.56
CA GLY A 226 -16.30 24.51 -15.83
C GLY A 226 -16.37 22.97 -15.89
N HIS A 227 -17.36 22.46 -16.63
CA HIS A 227 -17.80 21.05 -16.58
C HIS A 227 -17.02 20.07 -17.48
N GLU A 228 -16.06 20.56 -18.27
CA GLU A 228 -15.33 19.73 -19.24
C GLU A 228 -14.01 19.17 -18.71
N MET A 229 -13.83 19.18 -17.40
CA MET A 229 -12.68 18.54 -16.79
C MET A 229 -12.78 17.01 -16.91
N VAL A 230 -11.68 16.39 -17.30
CA VAL A 230 -11.46 14.94 -17.22
C VAL A 230 -10.18 14.65 -16.47
N TYR A 231 -10.10 13.50 -15.83
CA TYR A 231 -8.87 13.06 -15.15
C TYR A 231 -8.37 11.77 -15.77
N CYS A 232 -7.05 11.69 -15.95
CA CYS A 232 -6.39 10.45 -16.32
C CYS A 232 -6.75 9.35 -15.30
N GLN A 233 -7.22 8.18 -15.77
CA GLN A 233 -7.59 7.10 -14.86
C GLN A 233 -6.41 6.59 -14.03
N ARG A 234 -5.21 6.66 -14.58
CA ARG A 234 -3.96 6.18 -13.97
C ARG A 234 -3.34 7.21 -13.02
N CYS A 235 -2.91 8.37 -13.52
CA CYS A 235 -2.16 9.36 -12.73
C CYS A 235 -3.03 10.47 -12.12
N LYS A 236 -4.34 10.47 -12.38
CA LYS A 236 -5.31 11.46 -11.87
C LYS A 236 -5.06 12.91 -12.29
N THR A 237 -4.15 13.15 -13.23
CA THR A 237 -3.91 14.50 -13.74
C THR A 237 -5.16 15.02 -14.47
N PRO A 238 -5.62 16.25 -14.15
CA PRO A 238 -6.73 16.89 -14.84
C PRO A 238 -6.33 17.39 -16.23
N HIS A 239 -7.29 17.33 -17.15
CA HIS A 239 -7.20 17.80 -18.54
C HIS A 239 -8.57 18.36 -18.97
N HIS A 240 -8.59 19.21 -20.00
CA HIS A 240 -9.83 19.47 -20.74
C HIS A 240 -10.25 18.21 -21.51
N GLY A 241 -11.55 17.98 -21.64
CA GLY A 241 -12.10 16.88 -22.44
C GLY A 241 -11.59 16.90 -23.88
N ASP A 242 -11.58 18.08 -24.50
CA ASP A 242 -11.11 18.27 -25.88
C ASP A 242 -9.61 18.03 -26.01
N CYS A 243 -8.81 18.54 -25.06
CA CYS A 243 -7.37 18.28 -25.03
C CYS A 243 -7.08 16.77 -24.91
N TRP A 244 -7.87 16.05 -24.09
CA TRP A 244 -7.75 14.60 -23.99
C TRP A 244 -8.09 13.89 -25.30
N GLN A 245 -9.18 14.29 -25.96
CA GLN A 245 -9.59 13.70 -27.24
C GLN A 245 -8.57 13.97 -28.35
N TYR A 246 -8.03 15.19 -28.40
CA TYR A 246 -6.97 15.58 -29.33
C TYR A 246 -5.68 14.77 -29.13
N ALA A 247 -5.20 14.68 -27.88
CA ALA A 247 -3.96 13.94 -27.58
C ALA A 247 -4.14 12.42 -27.66
N GLY A 248 -5.36 11.92 -27.49
CA GLY A 248 -5.72 10.49 -27.49
C GLY A 248 -5.17 9.68 -26.30
N SER A 249 -4.38 10.30 -25.42
CA SER A 249 -3.83 9.71 -24.20
C SER A 249 -3.30 10.79 -23.24
N CYS A 250 -3.05 10.41 -22.00
CA CYS A 250 -2.44 11.31 -21.02
C CYS A 250 -1.02 11.70 -21.42
N SER A 251 -0.80 13.01 -21.62
CA SER A 251 0.49 13.61 -22.02
C SER A 251 1.48 13.77 -20.87
N VAL A 252 1.07 13.52 -19.63
CA VAL A 252 1.90 13.79 -18.44
C VAL A 252 2.94 12.70 -18.24
N TYR A 253 4.22 13.09 -18.27
CA TYR A 253 5.40 12.27 -17.93
C TYR A 253 5.41 10.85 -18.55
N GLY A 254 4.90 10.69 -19.77
CA GLY A 254 4.85 9.38 -20.43
C GLY A 254 3.84 8.39 -19.82
N CYS A 255 2.79 8.87 -19.16
CA CYS A 255 1.72 8.06 -18.61
C CYS A 255 1.03 7.18 -19.67
N LEU A 256 0.74 7.76 -20.85
CA LEU A 256 0.14 7.11 -22.03
C LEU A 256 -1.19 6.38 -21.80
N GLU A 257 -1.83 6.60 -20.64
CA GLU A 257 -3.16 6.08 -20.35
C GLU A 257 -4.17 6.64 -21.36
N LYS A 258 -5.03 5.78 -21.89
CA LYS A 258 -6.03 6.12 -22.90
C LYS A 258 -7.43 6.28 -22.32
N SER A 259 -7.63 5.84 -21.08
CA SER A 259 -8.89 5.99 -20.36
C SER A 259 -8.89 7.17 -19.39
N PHE A 260 -10.01 7.88 -19.33
CA PHE A 260 -10.24 9.00 -18.41
C PHE A 260 -11.53 8.81 -17.60
N ARG A 261 -11.68 9.60 -16.54
CA ARG A 261 -12.92 9.74 -15.78
C ARG A 261 -13.37 11.19 -15.77
N ARG A 262 -14.68 11.42 -15.80
CA ARG A 262 -15.28 12.73 -15.53
C ARG A 262 -15.55 12.87 -14.04
N PRO A 263 -15.34 14.05 -13.43
CA PRO A 263 -15.85 14.33 -12.10
C PRO A 263 -17.37 14.16 -12.14
N GLN A 264 -17.89 13.36 -11.23
CA GLN A 264 -19.31 13.41 -10.92
C GLN A 264 -19.46 14.47 -9.84
N ALA A 265 -20.30 15.47 -10.10
CA ALA A 265 -20.72 16.38 -9.03
C ALA A 265 -21.27 15.52 -7.89
N ALA A 266 -20.80 15.75 -6.67
CA ALA A 266 -21.41 15.12 -5.53
C ALA A 266 -22.89 15.49 -5.56
N THR A 267 -23.77 14.49 -5.65
CA THR A 267 -25.19 14.72 -5.45
C THR A 267 -25.31 15.39 -4.08
N PRO A 268 -25.91 16.59 -3.99
CA PRO A 268 -26.11 17.24 -2.71
C PRO A 268 -26.77 16.22 -1.80
N THR A 269 -26.11 15.88 -0.69
CA THR A 269 -26.77 15.13 0.36
C THR A 269 -27.81 16.08 0.91
N ILE A 270 -29.04 15.96 0.44
CA ILE A 270 -30.19 16.58 1.07
C ILE A 270 -30.25 15.86 2.42
N GLU A 271 -29.63 16.43 3.44
CA GLU A 271 -29.89 15.98 4.80
C GLU A 271 -31.42 16.04 4.96
N PRO A 272 -32.07 14.91 5.28
CA PRO A 272 -33.50 14.94 5.51
C PRO A 272 -33.73 15.96 6.62
N HIS A 273 -34.40 17.05 6.27
CA HIS A 273 -34.79 18.09 7.21
C HIS A 273 -35.62 17.39 8.28
N VAL A 274 -35.02 17.11 9.43
CA VAL A 274 -35.72 16.52 10.56
C VAL A 274 -36.67 17.60 11.05
N ASP A 275 -37.94 17.50 10.68
CA ASP A 275 -39.01 18.33 11.22
C ASP A 275 -39.08 18.12 12.74
N LEU A 276 -38.34 18.94 13.48
CA LEU A 276 -38.39 19.02 14.95
C LEU A 276 -39.70 19.65 15.46
N ALA A 277 -40.72 19.77 14.60
CA ALA A 277 -42.00 20.39 14.92
C ALA A 277 -43.03 19.39 15.46
N ARG A 278 -42.70 18.59 16.50
CA ARG A 278 -43.76 17.87 17.25
C ARG A 278 -43.35 17.32 18.62
N ASP A 279 -42.95 18.18 19.58
CA ASP A 279 -42.93 17.72 20.98
C ASP A 279 -43.13 18.80 22.07
N GLN A 280 -43.92 19.85 21.79
CA GLN A 280 -44.27 20.86 22.81
C GLN A 280 -45.61 20.62 23.54
N SER A 281 -46.26 19.45 23.38
CA SER A 281 -47.61 19.24 23.92
C SER A 281 -47.72 18.52 25.28
N LEU A 282 -46.64 18.32 26.05
CA LEU A 282 -46.71 17.57 27.32
C LEU A 282 -46.38 18.35 28.61
N ALA A 283 -46.16 19.67 28.58
CA ALA A 283 -45.75 20.42 29.78
C ALA A 283 -46.88 21.10 30.60
N ASN A 284 -48.16 21.07 30.17
CA ASN A 284 -49.21 21.91 30.80
C ASN A 284 -50.36 21.12 31.46
N GLY A 285 -50.05 20.15 32.31
CA GLY A 285 -51.11 19.40 32.99
C GLY A 285 -50.71 18.80 34.35
N LYS A 286 -50.40 19.64 35.35
CA LYS A 286 -50.49 19.27 36.78
C LYS A 286 -50.31 20.50 37.70
N LYS A 287 -51.35 21.31 37.82
CA LYS A 287 -51.59 22.17 39.00
C LYS A 287 -53.06 22.04 39.37
N GLY A 288 -53.34 21.42 40.51
CA GLY A 288 -54.68 21.43 41.10
C GLY A 288 -54.94 20.27 42.06
N LEU A 289 -55.36 20.64 43.29
CA LEU A 289 -55.78 19.82 44.43
C LEU A 289 -54.61 19.18 45.18
N SER A 290 -54.41 19.41 46.48
CA SER A 290 -55.42 19.34 47.56
C SER A 290 -55.04 20.15 48.80
N SER A 291 -56.06 20.82 49.35
CA SER A 291 -56.20 21.18 50.77
C SER A 291 -56.45 19.95 51.64
#